data_AF-A0A1T5G0H8-F1
#
_entry.id   AF-A0A1T5G0H8-F1
#
_cell.length_a   1.000
_cell.length_b   1.000
_cell.length_c   1.000
_cell.angle_alpha   90.00
_cell.angle_beta   90.00
_cell.angle_gamma   90.00
#
_symmetry.space_group_name_H-M   'P 1'
#
loop_
_entity.id
_entity.type
_entity.pdbx_description
1 polymer ?
#
loop_
_entity_poly.entity_id
_entity_poly.type
_entity_poly.pdbx_seq_one_letter_code
_entity_poly.pdbx_strand_id
1 'polypeptide(L)'
;MKNKRKLALLALVAVPSLIYTAPTTSASAANITGHSKTAYIYDYTYYYNANVSNVVRLISNINDTTASFQTNLEAANKAYDALTETEKQYVTNYSTLSNHRQTKVAYRKLADQIEEKLASVESTSVYYYQNVMETKDWYNTLNAAQKSFVSPESQKILTSYITPNTSIDKVVNKIQLLNSSRITFHQDVADARAELNALRRYSYVYLPAGIEKMLLDAEQLVAKDKAAAKEVENAIAALSPKTSTAQDVQAAKTAFEALTPVQQQLVPNAWTLVDYVNGKYDLPKGNGSKKPISSDIAAVPGKTTAMTKNKNTYTAKINVADTENSADRFVLTTKSNMTVIIPPLGTLLNEDTGVMEISITKKSNRITFQATLNEKPVEFEANMEIIINNLSPNASIVRTNTFGKPVPADYTVEGNRHFIQTTSSASFLIQE
;
A
#
# COMPACT_ATOMS: atom_id res chain seq x y z
N MET A 1 -27.63 13.83 1.25
CA MET A 1 -27.67 12.51 0.57
C MET A 1 -26.25 12.00 0.36
N LYS A 2 -25.97 10.78 0.88
CA LYS A 2 -25.13 9.70 0.30
C LYS A 2 -23.71 10.10 -0.14
N ASN A 3 -22.58 9.67 0.44
CA ASN A 3 -22.24 8.40 1.07
C ASN A 3 -21.05 8.60 2.04
N LYS A 4 -21.25 8.37 3.34
CA LYS A 4 -20.18 8.16 4.32
C LYS A 4 -20.37 6.78 4.95
N ARG A 5 -19.99 5.72 4.25
CA ARG A 5 -19.81 4.37 4.81
C ARG A 5 -18.83 3.58 3.95
N LYS A 6 -17.66 3.29 4.54
CA LYS A 6 -16.95 2.00 4.58
C LYS A 6 -15.46 2.26 4.77
N LEU A 7 -15.09 2.51 6.02
CA LEU A 7 -13.75 2.24 6.54
C LEU A 7 -13.96 1.43 7.81
N ALA A 8 -14.16 0.12 7.64
CA ALA A 8 -14.07 -0.86 8.71
C ALA A 8 -12.81 -1.66 8.42
N LEU A 9 -11.68 -1.16 8.91
CA LEU A 9 -10.40 -1.86 8.93
C LEU A 9 -9.96 -1.96 10.40
N LEU A 10 -9.52 -3.18 10.77
CA LEU A 10 -8.85 -3.58 12.01
C LEU A 10 -9.67 -3.57 13.30
N ALA A 11 -10.37 -4.67 13.54
CA ALA A 11 -10.51 -5.21 14.90
C ALA A 11 -9.18 -5.87 15.29
N LEU A 12 -8.19 -5.06 15.69
CA LEU A 12 -7.06 -5.51 16.48
C LEU A 12 -7.56 -5.59 17.94
N VAL A 13 -8.08 -6.75 18.36
CA VAL A 13 -8.40 -6.96 19.77
C VAL A 13 -7.07 -7.15 20.49
N ALA A 14 -6.59 -6.07 21.09
CA ALA A 14 -5.63 -6.13 22.17
C ALA A 14 -6.24 -6.98 23.28
N VAL A 15 -5.66 -8.16 23.52
CA VAL A 15 -5.92 -8.95 24.72
C VAL A 15 -5.33 -8.17 25.90
N PRO A 16 -6.12 -7.74 26.90
CA PRO A 16 -5.55 -7.31 28.16
C PRO A 16 -4.99 -8.55 28.85
N SER A 17 -3.67 -8.63 28.96
CA SER A 17 -2.98 -9.55 29.85
C SER A 17 -3.39 -9.25 31.29
N LEU A 18 -4.49 -9.83 31.76
CA LEU A 18 -4.81 -9.88 33.18
C LEU A 18 -3.99 -11.01 33.80
N ILE A 19 -2.79 -10.65 34.27
CA ILE A 19 -2.06 -11.44 35.25
C ILE A 19 -2.90 -11.40 36.53
N TYR A 20 -3.70 -12.42 36.78
CA TYR A 20 -4.31 -12.63 38.09
C TYR A 20 -3.30 -13.41 38.93
N THR A 21 -2.59 -12.69 39.79
CA THR A 21 -1.78 -13.30 40.85
C THR A 21 -2.72 -14.05 41.78
N ALA A 22 -2.56 -15.37 41.84
CA ALA A 22 -3.13 -16.18 42.90
C ALA A 22 -2.52 -15.76 44.25
N PRO A 23 -3.32 -15.49 45.29
CA PRO A 23 -2.78 -15.49 46.64
C PRO A 23 -2.64 -16.93 47.12
N THR A 24 -1.41 -17.36 47.34
CA THR A 24 -1.08 -18.56 48.09
C THR A 24 -1.20 -18.31 49.60
N THR A 25 -1.89 -19.25 50.25
CA THR A 25 -1.60 -19.85 51.57
C THR A 25 -1.81 -19.04 52.86
N SER A 26 -2.78 -19.56 53.64
CA SER A 26 -2.77 -19.88 55.07
C SER A 26 -2.42 -18.81 56.11
N ALA A 27 -3.39 -18.51 56.99
CA ALA A 27 -3.12 -18.15 58.38
C ALA A 27 -4.22 -18.67 59.31
N SER A 28 -3.77 -19.29 60.40
CA SER A 28 -4.52 -19.89 61.49
C SER A 28 -5.10 -18.83 62.43
N ALA A 29 -6.16 -19.21 63.15
CA ALA A 29 -6.64 -18.76 64.47
C ALA A 29 -6.18 -17.39 65.03
N ALA A 30 -7.13 -16.53 65.40
CA ALA A 30 -7.43 -16.20 66.81
C ALA A 30 -8.47 -15.07 66.97
N ASN A 31 -9.27 -15.26 68.03
CA ASN A 31 -9.99 -14.29 68.87
C ASN A 31 -11.35 -13.69 68.45
N ILE A 32 -12.30 -14.10 69.27
CA ILE A 32 -13.67 -13.62 69.50
C ILE A 32 -13.60 -12.58 70.62
N THR A 33 -14.31 -11.46 70.51
CA THR A 33 -14.96 -10.80 71.67
C THR A 33 -16.10 -9.88 71.20
N GLY A 34 -17.27 -9.99 71.83
CA GLY A 34 -18.34 -8.99 71.76
C GLY A 34 -19.75 -9.54 71.60
N HIS A 35 -20.39 -9.93 72.69
CA HIS A 35 -21.79 -10.38 72.78
C HIS A 35 -22.83 -9.27 72.57
N SER A 36 -24.01 -9.60 72.02
CA SER A 36 -25.29 -9.37 72.72
C SER A 36 -26.40 -10.30 72.21
N LYS A 37 -27.24 -10.73 73.16
CA LYS A 37 -28.22 -11.82 73.13
C LYS A 37 -29.52 -11.47 72.39
N THR A 38 -30.11 -12.47 71.73
CA THR A 38 -31.52 -12.83 71.95
C THR A 38 -31.66 -14.35 71.93
N ALA A 39 -32.52 -14.85 72.83
CA ALA A 39 -32.56 -16.22 73.32
C ALA A 39 -33.16 -17.22 72.33
N TYR A 40 -32.52 -18.39 72.18
CA TYR A 40 -33.22 -19.66 72.02
C TYR A 40 -32.53 -20.75 72.84
N ILE A 41 -33.38 -21.65 73.31
CA ILE A 41 -33.21 -22.72 74.28
C ILE A 41 -31.98 -23.58 73.96
N TYR A 42 -31.13 -23.78 74.98
CA TYR A 42 -30.11 -24.82 74.99
C TYR A 42 -30.81 -26.17 75.08
N ASP A 43 -30.96 -26.84 73.95
CA ASP A 43 -31.14 -28.29 73.90
C ASP A 43 -29.81 -28.93 73.49
N TYR A 44 -29.36 -29.87 74.31
CA TYR A 44 -28.04 -30.49 74.31
C TYR A 44 -28.03 -31.68 73.33
N THR A 45 -28.30 -31.42 72.05
CA THR A 45 -28.12 -32.42 70.98
C THR A 45 -27.34 -31.82 69.82
N TYR A 46 -26.10 -32.29 69.69
CA TYR A 46 -25.20 -32.06 68.56
C TYR A 46 -25.78 -32.74 67.31
N TYR A 47 -26.91 -32.23 66.82
CA TYR A 47 -27.53 -32.69 65.59
C TYR A 47 -26.65 -32.18 64.47
N TYR A 48 -25.70 -33.02 64.03
CA TYR A 48 -25.20 -32.96 62.67
C TYR A 48 -26.43 -32.97 61.77
N ASN A 49 -26.89 -31.80 61.35
CA ASN A 49 -27.98 -31.72 60.39
C ASN A 49 -27.44 -32.39 59.12
N ALA A 50 -27.85 -33.64 58.91
CA ALA A 50 -27.32 -34.49 57.86
C ALA A 50 -27.51 -33.86 56.48
N ASN A 51 -28.58 -33.05 56.31
CA ASN A 51 -28.85 -32.31 55.09
C ASN A 51 -27.81 -31.19 54.89
N VAL A 52 -27.55 -30.37 55.91
CA VAL A 52 -26.52 -29.30 55.85
C VAL A 52 -25.14 -29.90 55.61
N SER A 53 -24.77 -30.98 56.33
CA SER A 53 -23.49 -31.66 56.15
C SER A 53 -23.33 -32.25 54.75
N ASN A 54 -24.40 -32.84 54.20
CA ASN A 54 -24.42 -33.35 52.84
C ASN A 54 -24.20 -32.23 51.80
N VAL A 55 -24.87 -31.08 51.97
CA VAL A 55 -24.69 -29.91 51.09
C VAL A 55 -23.26 -29.39 51.13
N VAL A 56 -22.69 -29.21 52.33
CA VAL A 56 -21.29 -28.78 52.50
C VAL A 56 -20.34 -29.72 51.78
N ARG A 57 -20.53 -31.04 51.94
CA ARG A 57 -19.73 -32.06 51.25
C ARG A 57 -19.87 -31.99 49.73
N LEU A 58 -21.09 -31.85 49.21
CA LEU A 58 -21.35 -31.75 47.77
C LEU A 58 -20.67 -30.52 47.16
N ILE A 59 -20.76 -29.36 47.82
CA ILE A 59 -20.11 -28.13 47.38
C ILE A 59 -18.58 -28.31 47.34
N SER A 60 -17.98 -28.91 48.38
CA SER A 60 -16.54 -29.15 48.44
C SER A 60 -16.03 -30.15 47.39
N ASN A 61 -16.91 -31.00 46.86
CA ASN A 61 -16.57 -31.97 45.81
C ASN A 61 -16.73 -31.41 44.39
N ILE A 62 -17.16 -30.16 44.23
CA ILE A 62 -17.22 -29.51 42.92
C ILE A 62 -15.79 -29.25 42.45
N ASN A 63 -15.46 -29.74 41.26
CA ASN A 63 -14.21 -29.46 40.58
C ASN A 63 -14.55 -28.86 39.22
N ASP A 64 -14.12 -27.61 38.99
CA ASP A 64 -14.39 -26.82 37.79
C ASP A 64 -13.40 -27.09 36.65
N THR A 65 -12.55 -28.09 36.78
CA THR A 65 -11.63 -28.53 35.72
C THR A 65 -12.03 -29.85 35.08
N THR A 66 -12.94 -30.61 35.69
CA THR A 66 -13.36 -31.94 35.25
C THR A 66 -14.70 -31.92 34.52
N ALA A 67 -14.92 -32.89 33.63
CA ALA A 67 -16.19 -33.00 32.88
C ALA A 67 -17.43 -33.17 33.78
N SER A 68 -17.26 -33.66 35.02
CA SER A 68 -18.32 -33.80 36.02
C SER A 68 -18.76 -32.50 36.69
N PHE A 69 -18.10 -31.36 36.39
CA PHE A 69 -18.39 -30.06 37.00
C PHE A 69 -19.87 -29.71 37.00
N GLN A 70 -20.54 -29.80 35.83
CA GLN A 70 -21.93 -29.41 35.69
C GLN A 70 -22.86 -30.29 36.55
N THR A 71 -22.68 -31.60 36.50
CA THR A 71 -23.48 -32.56 37.27
C THR A 71 -23.28 -32.37 38.78
N ASN A 72 -22.04 -32.18 39.23
CA ASN A 72 -21.74 -31.96 40.65
C ASN A 72 -22.32 -30.62 41.15
N LEU A 73 -22.22 -29.56 40.34
CA LEU A 73 -22.80 -28.25 40.65
C LEU A 73 -24.33 -28.31 40.70
N GLU A 74 -24.98 -29.02 39.77
CA GLU A 74 -26.45 -29.20 39.78
C GLU A 74 -26.91 -30.01 40.99
N ALA A 75 -26.18 -31.06 41.38
CA ALA A 75 -26.46 -31.82 42.60
C ALA A 75 -26.32 -30.96 43.87
N ALA A 76 -25.26 -30.15 43.97
CA ALA A 76 -25.06 -29.24 45.09
C ALA A 76 -26.13 -28.16 45.17
N ASN A 77 -26.52 -27.56 44.03
CA ASN A 77 -27.62 -26.59 43.96
C ASN A 77 -28.94 -27.20 44.43
N LYS A 78 -29.32 -28.36 43.87
CA LYS A 78 -30.55 -29.04 44.24
C LYS A 78 -30.60 -29.38 45.73
N ALA A 79 -29.49 -29.84 46.29
CA ALA A 79 -29.40 -30.16 47.71
C ALA A 79 -29.49 -28.89 48.58
N TYR A 80 -28.86 -27.79 48.18
CA TYR A 80 -28.95 -26.50 48.88
C TYR A 80 -30.37 -25.90 48.82
N ASP A 81 -31.02 -25.97 47.66
CA ASP A 81 -32.36 -25.42 47.45
C ASP A 81 -33.44 -26.22 48.21
N ALA A 82 -33.16 -27.48 48.55
CA ALA A 82 -34.03 -28.33 49.37
C ALA A 82 -33.91 -28.05 50.87
N LEU A 83 -32.91 -27.29 51.32
CA LEU A 83 -32.78 -26.88 52.72
C LEU A 83 -33.84 -25.84 53.10
N THR A 84 -34.29 -25.88 54.34
CA THR A 84 -35.07 -24.79 54.95
C THR A 84 -34.22 -23.53 55.11
N GLU A 85 -34.87 -22.37 55.28
CA GLU A 85 -34.15 -21.09 55.46
C GLU A 85 -33.23 -21.09 56.68
N THR A 86 -33.62 -21.76 57.77
CA THR A 86 -32.77 -21.93 58.96
C THR A 86 -31.57 -22.81 58.66
N GLU A 87 -31.74 -23.91 57.93
CA GLU A 87 -30.64 -24.81 57.54
C GLU A 87 -29.63 -24.14 56.60
N LYS A 88 -30.10 -23.30 55.66
CA LYS A 88 -29.22 -22.56 54.73
C LYS A 88 -28.22 -21.66 55.46
N GLN A 89 -28.59 -21.11 56.62
CA GLN A 89 -27.71 -20.26 57.44
C GLN A 89 -26.49 -21.03 57.99
N TYR A 90 -26.58 -22.37 58.08
CA TYR A 90 -25.50 -23.22 58.58
C TYR A 90 -24.58 -23.77 57.47
N VAL A 91 -24.84 -23.46 56.19
CA VAL A 91 -23.98 -23.89 55.07
C VAL A 91 -22.76 -22.99 54.96
N THR A 92 -21.65 -23.42 55.57
CA THR A 92 -20.43 -22.62 55.73
C THR A 92 -19.70 -22.29 54.42
N ASN A 93 -19.87 -23.10 53.37
CA ASN A 93 -19.21 -22.93 52.07
C ASN A 93 -20.14 -22.42 50.96
N TYR A 94 -21.24 -21.75 51.31
CA TYR A 94 -22.15 -21.14 50.33
C TYR A 94 -21.45 -20.19 49.34
N SER A 95 -20.44 -19.45 49.80
CA SER A 95 -19.62 -18.58 48.94
C SER A 95 -18.97 -19.36 47.78
N THR A 96 -18.44 -20.57 48.06
CA THR A 96 -17.87 -21.46 47.03
C THR A 96 -18.92 -21.89 46.01
N LEU A 97 -20.14 -22.24 46.46
CA LEU A 97 -21.25 -22.55 45.56
C LEU A 97 -21.60 -21.37 44.65
N SER A 98 -21.65 -20.15 45.19
CA SER A 98 -21.87 -18.93 44.42
C SER A 98 -20.79 -18.71 43.35
N ASN A 99 -19.51 -18.91 43.69
CA ASN A 99 -18.41 -18.80 42.75
C ASN A 99 -18.50 -19.84 41.61
N HIS A 100 -18.88 -21.08 41.92
CA HIS A 100 -19.10 -22.09 40.89
C HIS A 100 -20.31 -21.78 39.99
N ARG A 101 -21.37 -21.17 40.52
CA ARG A 101 -22.50 -20.66 39.70
C ARG A 101 -22.01 -19.61 38.70
N GLN A 102 -21.16 -18.68 39.12
CA GLN A 102 -20.56 -17.68 38.22
C GLN A 102 -19.62 -18.32 37.19
N THR A 103 -18.83 -19.31 37.61
CA THR A 103 -17.95 -20.07 36.71
C THR A 103 -18.74 -20.79 35.62
N LYS A 104 -19.90 -21.39 35.94
CA LYS A 104 -20.83 -22.00 34.96
C LYS A 104 -21.28 -20.98 33.89
N VAL A 105 -21.62 -19.76 34.29
CA VAL A 105 -22.01 -18.68 33.36
C VAL A 105 -20.84 -18.31 32.43
N ALA A 106 -19.63 -18.18 32.98
CA ALA A 106 -18.44 -17.89 32.19
C ALA A 106 -18.13 -19.00 31.16
N TYR A 107 -18.24 -20.27 31.56
CA TYR A 107 -18.01 -21.40 30.67
C TYR A 107 -19.06 -21.51 29.57
N ARG A 108 -20.34 -21.22 29.88
CA ARG A 108 -21.40 -21.13 28.87
C ARG A 108 -21.08 -20.02 27.85
N LYS A 109 -20.72 -18.82 28.30
CA LYS A 109 -20.35 -17.71 27.40
C LYS A 109 -19.15 -18.06 26.50
N LEU A 110 -18.17 -18.76 27.04
CA LEU A 110 -17.02 -19.24 26.27
C LEU A 110 -17.44 -20.27 25.20
N ALA A 111 -18.34 -21.20 25.54
CA ALA A 111 -18.91 -22.13 24.57
C ALA A 111 -19.71 -21.40 23.48
N ASP A 112 -20.53 -20.42 23.83
CA ASP A 112 -21.31 -19.64 22.86
C ASP A 112 -20.40 -18.93 21.85
N GLN A 113 -19.25 -18.41 22.29
CA GLN A 113 -18.25 -17.79 21.39
C GLN A 113 -17.61 -18.79 20.42
N ILE A 114 -17.36 -20.02 20.86
CA ILE A 114 -16.85 -21.10 20.00
C ILE A 114 -17.89 -21.44 18.93
N GLU A 115 -19.15 -21.56 19.33
CA GLU A 115 -20.26 -21.89 18.46
C GLU A 115 -20.55 -20.78 17.44
N GLU A 116 -20.53 -19.52 17.86
CA GLU A 116 -20.64 -18.36 16.97
C GLU A 116 -19.47 -18.30 15.97
N LYS A 117 -18.24 -18.57 16.43
CA LYS A 117 -17.06 -18.64 15.55
C LYS A 117 -17.14 -19.77 14.54
N LEU A 118 -17.85 -20.87 14.83
CA LEU A 118 -18.11 -21.95 13.86
C LEU A 118 -19.29 -21.63 12.93
N ALA A 119 -20.36 -21.03 13.44
CA ALA A 119 -21.57 -20.69 12.68
C ALA A 119 -21.34 -19.54 11.69
N SER A 120 -20.46 -18.60 12.02
CA SER A 120 -20.10 -17.46 11.16
C SER A 120 -19.27 -17.84 9.93
N VAL A 121 -18.89 -19.11 9.79
CA VAL A 121 -18.04 -19.59 8.71
C VAL A 121 -18.89 -20.19 7.60
N GLU A 122 -19.03 -19.49 6.47
CA GLU A 122 -19.58 -20.08 5.26
C GLU A 122 -18.69 -21.25 4.80
N SER A 123 -19.28 -22.43 4.58
CA SER A 123 -18.55 -23.62 4.12
C SER A 123 -17.84 -23.43 2.78
N THR A 124 -18.31 -22.49 1.98
CA THR A 124 -17.74 -22.09 0.69
C THR A 124 -16.63 -21.04 0.80
N SER A 125 -16.42 -20.46 1.98
CA SER A 125 -15.38 -19.46 2.20
C SER A 125 -13.99 -20.06 2.06
N VAL A 126 -13.08 -19.32 1.43
CA VAL A 126 -11.64 -19.66 1.41
C VAL A 126 -11.05 -19.69 2.83
N TYR A 127 -11.64 -18.94 3.76
CA TYR A 127 -11.25 -18.92 5.17
C TYR A 127 -11.91 -20.02 6.00
N TYR A 128 -12.74 -20.90 5.40
CA TYR A 128 -13.50 -21.88 6.16
C TYR A 128 -12.61 -22.77 7.03
N TYR A 129 -11.67 -23.41 6.36
CA TYR A 129 -10.74 -24.32 6.99
C TYR A 129 -9.86 -23.62 8.04
N GLN A 130 -9.41 -22.40 7.73
CA GLN A 130 -8.60 -21.59 8.63
C GLN A 130 -9.36 -21.28 9.93
N ASN A 131 -10.60 -20.82 9.82
CA ASN A 131 -11.43 -20.46 10.96
C ASN A 131 -11.76 -21.69 11.82
N VAL A 132 -12.11 -22.82 11.21
CA VAL A 132 -12.42 -24.05 11.94
C VAL A 132 -11.19 -24.58 12.66
N MET A 133 -10.01 -24.53 12.04
CA MET A 133 -8.77 -25.00 12.67
C MET A 133 -8.32 -24.10 13.83
N GLU A 134 -8.40 -22.78 13.71
CA GLU A 134 -8.15 -21.89 14.85
C GLU A 134 -9.11 -22.16 16.02
N THR A 135 -10.38 -22.40 15.70
CA THR A 135 -11.37 -22.73 16.73
C THR A 135 -11.07 -24.10 17.34
N LYS A 136 -10.57 -25.06 16.56
CA LYS A 136 -10.09 -26.36 17.04
C LYS A 136 -8.89 -26.21 17.96
N ASP A 137 -7.91 -25.39 17.59
CA ASP A 137 -6.75 -25.10 18.43
C ASP A 137 -7.18 -24.47 19.75
N TRP A 138 -8.06 -23.46 19.71
CA TRP A 138 -8.64 -22.85 20.90
C TRP A 138 -9.41 -23.86 21.75
N TYR A 139 -10.30 -24.66 21.16
CA TYR A 139 -11.03 -25.72 21.85
C TYR A 139 -10.08 -26.72 22.52
N ASN A 140 -8.97 -27.08 21.87
CA ASN A 140 -7.99 -28.01 22.43
C ASN A 140 -7.30 -27.48 23.69
N THR A 141 -7.14 -26.15 23.83
CA THR A 141 -6.58 -25.51 25.05
C THR A 141 -7.51 -25.57 26.26
N LEU A 142 -8.79 -25.87 26.07
CA LEU A 142 -9.78 -25.87 27.15
C LEU A 142 -9.64 -27.09 28.07
N ASN A 143 -9.99 -26.90 29.34
CA ASN A 143 -10.10 -27.98 30.30
C ASN A 143 -11.36 -28.85 30.05
N ALA A 144 -11.47 -29.98 30.73
CA ALA A 144 -12.55 -30.93 30.50
C ALA A 144 -13.93 -30.39 30.91
N ALA A 145 -14.00 -29.54 31.94
CA ALA A 145 -15.23 -28.87 32.33
C ALA A 145 -15.69 -27.88 31.26
N GLN A 146 -14.80 -27.04 30.74
CA GLN A 146 -15.11 -26.07 29.69
C GLN A 146 -15.59 -26.75 28.41
N LYS A 147 -14.90 -27.83 27.99
CA LYS A 147 -15.27 -28.61 26.80
C LYS A 147 -16.68 -29.19 26.87
N SER A 148 -17.17 -29.54 28.07
CA SER A 148 -18.52 -30.12 28.21
C SER A 148 -19.66 -29.12 27.99
N PHE A 149 -19.39 -27.81 27.99
CA PHE A 149 -20.39 -26.79 27.67
C PHE A 149 -20.62 -26.61 26.16
N VAL A 150 -19.65 -27.00 25.33
CA VAL A 150 -19.73 -26.90 23.87
C VAL A 150 -20.71 -27.95 23.34
N SER A 151 -21.60 -27.57 22.42
CA SER A 151 -22.59 -28.47 21.80
C SER A 151 -21.95 -29.73 21.18
N PRO A 152 -22.61 -30.90 21.25
CA PRO A 152 -22.12 -32.13 20.61
C PRO A 152 -21.83 -31.97 19.12
N GLU A 153 -22.61 -31.18 18.39
CA GLU A 153 -22.45 -30.88 16.98
C GLU A 153 -21.13 -30.13 16.72
N SER A 154 -20.88 -29.09 17.51
CA SER A 154 -19.63 -28.32 17.44
C SER A 154 -18.44 -29.16 17.84
N GLN A 155 -18.55 -29.96 18.91
CA GLN A 155 -17.50 -30.91 19.30
C GLN A 155 -17.19 -31.91 18.18
N LYS A 156 -18.21 -32.42 17.48
CA LYS A 156 -18.02 -33.34 16.35
C LYS A 156 -17.22 -32.67 15.22
N ILE A 157 -17.53 -31.42 14.89
CA ILE A 157 -16.77 -30.66 13.89
C ILE A 157 -15.31 -30.50 14.35
N LEU A 158 -15.10 -30.04 15.58
CA LEU A 158 -13.77 -29.74 16.13
C LEU A 158 -12.90 -31.00 16.31
N THR A 159 -13.50 -32.16 16.58
CA THR A 159 -12.78 -33.43 16.75
C THR A 159 -12.60 -34.21 15.46
N SER A 160 -13.44 -33.97 14.44
CA SER A 160 -13.34 -34.64 13.15
C SER A 160 -12.05 -34.29 12.38
N TYR A 161 -11.68 -35.18 11.46
CA TYR A 161 -10.71 -34.87 10.42
C TYR A 161 -11.39 -34.00 9.37
N ILE A 162 -10.81 -32.82 9.12
CA ILE A 162 -11.35 -31.83 8.20
C ILE A 162 -10.33 -31.70 7.09
N THR A 163 -10.74 -31.89 5.85
CA THR A 163 -9.87 -31.63 4.70
C THR A 163 -9.79 -30.12 4.45
N PRO A 164 -8.62 -29.60 4.05
CA PRO A 164 -8.52 -28.23 3.55
C PRO A 164 -9.59 -27.97 2.50
N ASN A 165 -10.25 -26.80 2.54
CA ASN A 165 -11.19 -26.36 1.49
C ASN A 165 -10.43 -25.87 0.24
N THR A 166 -9.37 -26.61 -0.11
CA THR A 166 -8.41 -26.32 -1.15
C THR A 166 -7.75 -27.60 -1.62
N SER A 167 -7.16 -27.56 -2.81
CA SER A 167 -6.46 -28.68 -3.43
C SER A 167 -5.19 -28.20 -4.11
N ILE A 168 -4.27 -29.14 -4.40
CA ILE A 168 -3.08 -28.87 -5.21
C ILE A 168 -3.50 -28.21 -6.53
N ASP A 169 -4.48 -28.78 -7.23
CA ASP A 169 -4.95 -28.27 -8.53
C ASP A 169 -5.49 -26.84 -8.43
N LYS A 170 -6.23 -26.51 -7.36
CA LYS A 170 -6.75 -25.15 -7.14
C LYS A 170 -5.63 -24.15 -6.93
N VAL A 171 -4.60 -24.50 -6.14
CA VAL A 171 -3.42 -23.66 -5.92
C VAL A 171 -2.62 -23.51 -7.22
N VAL A 172 -2.36 -24.61 -7.94
CA VAL A 172 -1.64 -24.61 -9.21
C VAL A 172 -2.35 -23.73 -10.23
N ASN A 173 -3.66 -23.90 -10.41
CA ASN A 173 -4.46 -23.09 -11.34
C ASN A 173 -4.41 -21.60 -10.99
N LYS A 174 -4.55 -21.24 -9.69
CA LYS A 174 -4.44 -19.84 -9.25
C LYS A 174 -3.08 -19.24 -9.62
N ILE A 175 -1.99 -19.97 -9.37
CA ILE A 175 -0.62 -19.50 -9.66
C ILE A 175 -0.38 -19.39 -11.18
N GLN A 176 -0.88 -20.34 -11.97
CA GLN A 176 -0.73 -20.34 -13.43
C GLN A 176 -1.53 -19.23 -14.10
N LEU A 177 -2.64 -18.79 -13.50
CA LEU A 177 -3.49 -17.71 -14.02
C LEU A 177 -3.02 -16.31 -13.60
N LEU A 178 -1.94 -16.19 -12.83
CA LEU A 178 -1.37 -14.89 -12.46
C LEU A 178 -0.95 -14.13 -13.72
N ASN A 179 -1.39 -12.88 -13.81
CA ASN A 179 -1.12 -12.03 -14.96
C ASN A 179 -0.82 -10.61 -14.48
N SER A 180 0.43 -10.18 -14.67
CA SER A 180 0.95 -8.89 -14.22
C SER A 180 0.31 -7.67 -14.88
N SER A 181 -0.35 -7.84 -16.02
CA SER A 181 -1.07 -6.77 -16.71
C SER A 181 -2.49 -6.57 -16.19
N ARG A 182 -3.02 -7.49 -15.38
CA ARG A 182 -4.37 -7.35 -14.81
C ARG A 182 -4.34 -6.44 -13.60
N ILE A 183 -5.35 -5.60 -13.48
CA ILE A 183 -5.51 -4.69 -12.35
C ILE A 183 -5.63 -5.42 -11.01
N THR A 184 -6.10 -6.67 -11.03
CA THR A 184 -6.22 -7.54 -9.86
C THR A 184 -4.92 -8.25 -9.48
N PHE A 185 -3.83 -8.08 -10.24
CA PHE A 185 -2.60 -8.87 -10.10
C PHE A 185 -2.10 -8.96 -8.66
N HIS A 186 -2.00 -7.84 -7.93
CA HIS A 186 -1.50 -7.85 -6.56
C HIS A 186 -2.43 -8.62 -5.60
N GLN A 187 -3.75 -8.54 -5.81
CA GLN A 187 -4.72 -9.32 -5.06
C GLN A 187 -4.64 -10.80 -5.42
N ASP A 188 -4.55 -11.13 -6.71
CA ASP A 188 -4.47 -12.51 -7.19
C ASP A 188 -3.22 -13.22 -6.64
N VAL A 189 -2.08 -12.52 -6.56
CA VAL A 189 -0.84 -13.03 -5.94
C VAL A 189 -1.03 -13.27 -4.44
N ALA A 190 -1.62 -12.31 -3.73
CA ALA A 190 -1.89 -12.44 -2.30
C ALA A 190 -2.84 -13.62 -2.01
N ASP A 191 -3.89 -13.77 -2.82
CA ASP A 191 -4.85 -14.87 -2.73
C ASP A 191 -4.19 -16.22 -3.02
N ALA A 192 -3.31 -16.30 -4.02
CA ALA A 192 -2.56 -17.52 -4.33
C ALA A 192 -1.63 -17.93 -3.19
N ARG A 193 -0.92 -16.97 -2.57
CA ARG A 193 -0.09 -17.23 -1.38
C ARG A 193 -0.91 -17.67 -0.19
N ALA A 194 -2.06 -17.04 0.06
CA ALA A 194 -2.96 -17.41 1.14
C ALA A 194 -3.49 -18.85 0.95
N GLU A 195 -3.89 -19.21 -0.27
CA GLU A 195 -4.36 -20.54 -0.62
C GLU A 195 -3.26 -21.61 -0.43
N LEU A 196 -2.03 -21.34 -0.88
CA LEU A 196 -0.88 -22.23 -0.66
C LEU A 196 -0.55 -22.41 0.82
N ASN A 197 -0.57 -21.32 1.60
CA ASN A 197 -0.35 -21.39 3.04
C ASN A 197 -1.45 -22.22 3.72
N ALA A 198 -2.71 -22.08 3.31
CA ALA A 198 -3.82 -22.88 3.81
C ALA A 198 -3.65 -24.39 3.51
N LEU A 199 -3.17 -24.72 2.30
CA LEU A 199 -2.86 -26.10 1.90
C LEU A 199 -1.73 -26.70 2.76
N ARG A 200 -0.66 -25.93 3.00
CA ARG A 200 0.56 -26.39 3.69
C ARG A 200 0.50 -26.39 5.20
N ARG A 201 -0.41 -25.63 5.81
CA ARG A 201 -0.43 -25.42 7.26
C ARG A 201 -0.57 -26.73 8.06
N TYR A 202 -1.14 -27.78 7.47
CA TYR A 202 -1.39 -29.07 8.14
C TYR A 202 -1.13 -30.29 7.26
N SER A 203 -0.53 -30.10 6.08
CA SER A 203 -0.13 -31.20 5.20
C SER A 203 1.20 -30.88 4.55
N TYR A 204 2.09 -31.86 4.49
CA TYR A 204 3.37 -31.70 3.82
C TYR A 204 3.17 -31.97 2.33
N VAL A 205 2.71 -30.93 1.62
CA VAL A 205 2.35 -31.01 0.21
C VAL A 205 3.35 -30.24 -0.64
N TYR A 206 3.87 -30.95 -1.65
CA TYR A 206 4.70 -30.40 -2.70
C TYR A 206 3.85 -30.03 -3.90
N LEU A 207 4.10 -28.84 -4.46
CA LEU A 207 3.54 -28.45 -5.73
C LEU A 207 4.38 -29.06 -6.88
N PRO A 208 3.81 -29.17 -8.09
CA PRO A 208 4.59 -29.48 -9.28
C PRO A 208 5.80 -28.54 -9.44
N ALA A 209 6.89 -29.07 -10.01
CA ALA A 209 8.12 -28.33 -10.20
C ALA A 209 7.87 -27.00 -10.96
N GLY A 210 8.48 -25.91 -10.48
CA GLY A 210 8.37 -24.58 -11.08
C GLY A 210 7.20 -23.72 -10.60
N ILE A 211 6.13 -24.32 -10.06
CA ILE A 211 4.94 -23.54 -9.61
C ILE A 211 5.27 -22.57 -8.48
N GLU A 212 6.02 -23.02 -7.46
CA GLU A 212 6.43 -22.12 -6.37
C GLU A 212 7.37 -21.02 -6.84
N LYS A 213 8.18 -21.29 -7.86
CA LYS A 213 9.07 -20.30 -8.46
C LYS A 213 8.27 -19.23 -9.17
N MET A 214 7.21 -19.59 -9.91
CA MET A 214 6.28 -18.63 -10.52
C MET A 214 5.62 -17.72 -9.47
N LEU A 215 5.16 -18.27 -8.35
CA LEU A 215 4.58 -17.47 -7.26
C LEU A 215 5.61 -16.52 -6.66
N LEU A 216 6.84 -17.00 -6.42
CA LEU A 216 7.92 -16.17 -5.89
C LEU A 216 8.29 -15.02 -6.83
N ASP A 217 8.38 -15.29 -8.13
CA ASP A 217 8.68 -14.27 -9.14
C ASP A 217 7.57 -13.22 -9.22
N ALA A 218 6.30 -13.65 -9.12
CA ALA A 218 5.16 -12.73 -9.05
C ALA A 218 5.20 -11.85 -7.79
N GLU A 219 5.54 -12.41 -6.62
CA GLU A 219 5.69 -11.64 -5.37
C GLU A 219 6.83 -10.63 -5.42
N GLN A 220 7.93 -10.98 -6.06
CA GLN A 220 9.03 -10.04 -6.29
C GLN A 220 8.59 -8.88 -7.20
N LEU A 221 7.76 -9.15 -8.20
CA LEU A 221 7.17 -8.10 -9.04
C LEU A 221 6.23 -7.20 -8.23
N VAL A 222 5.36 -7.78 -7.39
CA VAL A 222 4.50 -7.01 -6.46
C VAL A 222 5.34 -6.10 -5.57
N ALA A 223 6.47 -6.58 -5.05
CA ALA A 223 7.36 -5.77 -4.22
C ALA A 223 7.98 -4.59 -5.00
N LYS A 224 8.37 -4.81 -6.27
CA LYS A 224 8.86 -3.74 -7.15
C LYS A 224 7.78 -2.71 -7.47
N ASP A 225 6.56 -3.16 -7.77
CA ASP A 225 5.42 -2.27 -8.04
C ASP A 225 5.10 -1.39 -6.82
N LYS A 226 5.13 -1.98 -5.62
CA LYS A 226 4.96 -1.25 -4.36
C LYS A 226 6.06 -0.23 -4.12
N ALA A 227 7.31 -0.56 -4.44
CA ALA A 227 8.43 0.38 -4.32
C ALA A 227 8.27 1.58 -5.26
N ALA A 228 7.96 1.33 -6.55
CA ALA A 228 7.72 2.39 -7.52
C ALA A 228 6.55 3.31 -7.12
N ALA A 229 5.43 2.72 -6.68
CA ALA A 229 4.30 3.49 -6.17
C ALA A 229 4.67 4.28 -4.91
N LYS A 230 5.52 3.74 -4.03
CA LYS A 230 5.98 4.41 -2.81
C LYS A 230 6.85 5.64 -3.10
N GLU A 231 7.69 5.58 -4.13
CA GLU A 231 8.48 6.74 -4.57
C GLU A 231 7.57 7.90 -4.99
N VAL A 232 6.53 7.61 -5.78
CA VAL A 232 5.53 8.60 -6.19
C VAL A 232 4.70 9.08 -5.01
N GLU A 233 4.28 8.18 -4.11
CA GLU A 233 3.58 8.55 -2.87
C GLU A 233 4.41 9.55 -2.05
N ASN A 234 5.70 9.29 -1.88
CA ASN A 234 6.60 10.17 -1.14
C ASN A 234 6.78 11.53 -1.85
N ALA A 235 6.89 11.54 -3.17
CA ALA A 235 6.97 12.77 -3.96
C ALA A 235 5.70 13.63 -3.78
N ILE A 236 4.52 13.02 -3.82
CA ILE A 236 3.25 13.70 -3.57
C ILE A 236 3.16 14.19 -2.11
N ALA A 237 3.62 13.38 -1.14
CA ALA A 237 3.61 13.75 0.28
C ALA A 237 4.57 14.90 0.61
N ALA A 238 5.63 15.08 -0.19
CA ALA A 238 6.55 16.21 -0.07
C ALA A 238 5.97 17.52 -0.62
N LEU A 239 4.86 17.47 -1.38
CA LEU A 239 4.19 18.67 -1.85
C LEU A 239 3.59 19.44 -0.67
N SER A 240 3.81 20.75 -0.68
CA SER A 240 3.37 21.66 0.36
C SER A 240 2.90 22.96 -0.27
N PRO A 241 1.71 23.48 0.10
CA PRO A 241 1.19 24.73 -0.46
C PRO A 241 2.06 25.95 -0.15
N LYS A 242 3.02 25.85 0.78
CA LYS A 242 3.86 26.97 1.22
C LYS A 242 5.28 26.93 0.67
N THR A 243 5.71 25.78 0.18
CA THR A 243 7.12 25.56 -0.19
C THR A 243 7.28 24.96 -1.57
N SER A 244 6.29 24.23 -2.07
CA SER A 244 6.33 23.61 -3.39
C SER A 244 5.89 24.59 -4.47
N THR A 245 6.49 24.42 -5.64
CA THR A 245 6.28 25.22 -6.84
C THR A 245 5.42 24.44 -7.85
N ALA A 246 5.01 25.12 -8.94
CA ALA A 246 4.34 24.45 -10.05
C ALA A 246 5.21 23.35 -10.71
N GLN A 247 6.53 23.53 -10.72
CA GLN A 247 7.49 22.55 -11.24
C GLN A 247 7.50 21.28 -10.37
N ASP A 248 7.47 21.43 -9.05
CA ASP A 248 7.42 20.28 -8.12
C ASP A 248 6.12 19.47 -8.32
N VAL A 249 4.99 20.15 -8.52
CA VAL A 249 3.71 19.52 -8.83
C VAL A 249 3.76 18.81 -10.19
N GLN A 250 4.38 19.42 -11.20
CA GLN A 250 4.52 18.82 -12.52
C GLN A 250 5.44 17.59 -12.50
N ALA A 251 6.53 17.63 -11.74
CA ALA A 251 7.44 16.49 -11.56
C ALA A 251 6.70 15.32 -10.90
N ALA A 252 5.92 15.57 -9.84
CA ALA A 252 5.10 14.55 -9.20
C ALA A 252 4.02 13.99 -10.15
N LYS A 253 3.42 14.83 -10.99
CA LYS A 253 2.47 14.43 -12.03
C LYS A 253 3.12 13.50 -13.07
N THR A 254 4.25 13.90 -13.63
CA THR A 254 4.98 13.08 -14.62
C THR A 254 5.41 11.74 -14.03
N ALA A 255 5.88 11.72 -12.78
CA ALA A 255 6.25 10.48 -12.10
C ALA A 255 5.04 9.54 -11.89
N PHE A 256 3.87 10.09 -11.56
CA PHE A 256 2.63 9.31 -11.45
C PHE A 256 2.13 8.78 -12.80
N GLU A 257 2.22 9.58 -13.87
CA GLU A 257 1.82 9.18 -15.23
C GLU A 257 2.75 8.13 -15.84
N ALA A 258 4.01 8.06 -15.40
CA ALA A 258 4.96 7.03 -15.80
C ALA A 258 4.67 5.65 -15.16
N LEU A 259 3.87 5.58 -14.09
CA LEU A 259 3.47 4.32 -13.47
C LEU A 259 2.50 3.54 -14.35
N THR A 260 2.60 2.21 -14.31
CA THR A 260 1.60 1.33 -14.93
C THR A 260 0.24 1.46 -14.23
N PRO A 261 -0.89 1.10 -14.89
CA PRO A 261 -2.21 1.15 -14.26
C PRO A 261 -2.30 0.36 -12.94
N VAL A 262 -1.59 -0.77 -12.84
CA VAL A 262 -1.52 -1.58 -11.62
C VAL A 262 -0.77 -0.85 -10.51
N GLN A 263 0.34 -0.19 -10.83
CA GLN A 263 1.12 0.61 -9.87
C GLN A 263 0.38 1.87 -9.41
N GLN A 264 -0.35 2.55 -10.30
CA GLN A 264 -1.12 3.75 -9.94
C GLN A 264 -2.16 3.48 -8.85
N GLN A 265 -2.76 2.29 -8.81
CA GLN A 265 -3.70 1.90 -7.74
C GLN A 265 -3.07 1.82 -6.36
N LEU A 266 -1.75 1.65 -6.29
CA LEU A 266 -1.01 1.56 -5.04
C LEU A 266 -0.63 2.92 -4.45
N VAL A 267 -0.88 4.03 -5.12
CA VAL A 267 -0.53 5.38 -4.64
C VAL A 267 -1.72 5.96 -3.85
N PRO A 268 -1.73 5.88 -2.50
CA PRO A 268 -2.91 6.21 -1.70
C PRO A 268 -3.27 7.70 -1.71
N ASN A 269 -2.29 8.57 -1.95
CA ASN A 269 -2.41 10.02 -1.93
C ASN A 269 -2.56 10.65 -3.33
N ALA A 270 -2.88 9.86 -4.36
CA ALA A 270 -3.07 10.38 -5.72
C ALA A 270 -4.10 11.52 -5.81
N TRP A 271 -5.13 11.52 -4.95
CA TRP A 271 -6.10 12.62 -4.88
C TRP A 271 -5.51 13.95 -4.40
N THR A 272 -4.48 13.91 -3.57
CA THR A 272 -3.74 15.12 -3.17
C THR A 272 -3.05 15.75 -4.37
N LEU A 273 -2.44 14.95 -5.24
CA LEU A 273 -1.85 15.42 -6.49
C LEU A 273 -2.89 16.05 -7.41
N VAL A 274 -4.09 15.46 -7.52
CA VAL A 274 -5.21 16.04 -8.28
C VAL A 274 -5.61 17.42 -7.76
N ASP A 275 -5.68 17.60 -6.43
CA ASP A 275 -5.97 18.89 -5.81
C ASP A 275 -4.91 19.95 -6.19
N TYR A 276 -3.63 19.59 -6.20
CA TYR A 276 -2.54 20.47 -6.64
C TYR A 276 -2.63 20.81 -8.13
N VAL A 277 -2.85 19.83 -9.00
CA VAL A 277 -2.95 20.01 -10.46
C VAL A 277 -4.15 20.89 -10.83
N ASN A 278 -5.26 20.76 -10.11
CA ASN A 278 -6.47 21.55 -10.34
C ASN A 278 -6.42 22.96 -9.73
N GLY A 279 -5.28 23.37 -9.16
CA GLY A 279 -5.09 24.72 -8.61
C GLY A 279 -5.90 25.01 -7.35
N LYS A 280 -6.23 23.98 -6.55
CA LYS A 280 -6.89 24.16 -5.24
C LYS A 280 -6.02 24.93 -4.24
N TYR A 281 -4.70 24.88 -4.41
CA TYR A 281 -3.72 25.49 -3.53
C TYR A 281 -3.00 26.63 -4.25
N ASP A 282 -2.89 27.78 -3.59
CA ASP A 282 -2.03 28.88 -4.03
C ASP A 282 -0.57 28.51 -3.75
N LEU A 283 0.18 28.19 -4.81
CA LEU A 283 1.58 27.79 -4.70
C LEU A 283 2.51 29.01 -4.69
N PRO A 284 3.59 28.99 -3.90
CA PRO A 284 4.67 29.94 -4.00
C PRO A 284 5.14 30.08 -5.44
N LYS A 285 5.26 31.32 -5.89
CA LYS A 285 6.06 31.61 -7.07
C LYS A 285 7.48 31.19 -6.70
N GLY A 286 8.00 30.15 -7.34
CA GLY A 286 9.35 29.65 -7.09
C GLY A 286 10.36 30.79 -7.11
N ASN A 287 11.41 30.68 -6.29
CA ASN A 287 12.56 31.59 -6.31
C ASN A 287 13.15 31.59 -7.73
N GLY A 288 12.73 32.56 -8.55
CA GLY A 288 13.22 32.69 -9.90
C GLY A 288 12.24 33.14 -10.99
N SER A 289 11.09 33.74 -10.71
CA SER A 289 10.55 34.70 -11.68
C SER A 289 11.44 35.95 -11.70
N LYS A 290 12.69 35.84 -12.18
CA LYS A 290 13.25 36.98 -12.89
C LYS A 290 12.25 37.20 -14.01
N LYS A 291 11.55 38.33 -14.01
CA LYS A 291 10.82 38.79 -15.20
C LYS A 291 11.77 38.52 -16.36
N PRO A 292 11.48 37.57 -17.27
CA PRO A 292 12.43 37.24 -18.32
C PRO A 292 12.70 38.56 -19.03
N ILE A 293 13.98 38.89 -19.18
CA ILE A 293 14.39 40.05 -19.97
C ILE A 293 13.97 39.70 -21.39
N SER A 294 12.72 39.95 -21.73
CA SER A 294 12.14 39.59 -23.01
C SER A 294 12.74 40.52 -24.05
N SER A 295 12.98 39.97 -25.24
CA SER A 295 13.39 40.78 -26.37
C SER A 295 12.15 41.14 -27.19
N ASP A 296 11.92 42.43 -27.43
CA ASP A 296 10.84 42.92 -28.31
C ASP A 296 11.02 42.48 -29.77
N ILE A 297 12.18 41.92 -30.11
CA ILE A 297 12.54 41.41 -31.43
C ILE A 297 12.63 39.87 -31.47
N ALA A 298 12.07 39.17 -30.46
CA ALA A 298 12.08 37.72 -30.43
C ALA A 298 11.19 37.11 -31.53
N ALA A 299 11.60 35.96 -32.05
CA ALA A 299 10.82 35.13 -32.94
C ALA A 299 9.56 34.63 -32.22
N VAL A 300 8.47 34.54 -32.97
CA VAL A 300 7.16 34.12 -32.46
C VAL A 300 6.89 32.69 -32.96
N PRO A 301 6.41 31.77 -32.10
CA PRO A 301 6.04 30.42 -32.53
C PRO A 301 5.05 30.45 -33.71
N GLY A 302 5.21 29.53 -34.65
CA GLY A 302 4.35 29.42 -35.83
C GLY A 302 4.54 30.50 -36.90
N LYS A 303 5.37 31.52 -36.64
CA LYS A 303 5.72 32.56 -37.63
C LYS A 303 7.11 32.36 -38.19
N THR A 304 7.30 32.77 -39.43
CA THR A 304 8.63 32.87 -40.03
C THR A 304 9.31 34.17 -39.57
N THR A 305 10.50 34.06 -38.99
CA THR A 305 11.30 35.19 -38.54
C THR A 305 12.60 35.27 -39.34
N ALA A 306 12.91 36.44 -39.90
CA ALA A 306 14.18 36.66 -40.58
C ALA A 306 15.29 36.91 -39.55
N MET A 307 16.40 36.17 -39.63
CA MET A 307 17.55 36.34 -38.75
C MET A 307 18.35 37.60 -39.11
N THR A 308 18.91 38.25 -38.09
CA THR A 308 19.76 39.43 -38.25
C THR A 308 21.16 39.01 -38.65
N LYS A 309 21.71 39.58 -39.73
CA LYS A 309 23.06 39.26 -40.23
C LYS A 309 24.10 40.20 -39.62
N ASN A 310 25.15 39.65 -39.02
CA ASN A 310 26.38 40.35 -38.68
C ASN A 310 27.58 39.56 -39.20
N LYS A 311 28.31 40.14 -40.17
CA LYS A 311 29.40 39.46 -40.90
C LYS A 311 28.92 38.10 -41.46
N ASN A 312 29.47 37.01 -40.93
CA ASN A 312 29.21 35.63 -41.35
C ASN A 312 28.24 34.89 -40.43
N THR A 313 27.66 35.59 -39.45
CA THR A 313 26.79 35.03 -38.42
C THR A 313 25.40 35.62 -38.57
N TYR A 314 24.39 34.76 -38.50
CA TYR A 314 22.99 35.15 -38.43
C TYR A 314 22.48 34.84 -37.04
N THR A 315 21.80 35.79 -36.40
CA THR A 315 21.25 35.62 -35.05
C THR A 315 19.76 35.87 -35.00
N ALA A 316 19.07 35.15 -34.13
CA ALA A 316 17.70 35.40 -33.72
C ALA A 316 17.55 35.14 -32.23
N LYS A 317 16.51 35.73 -31.64
CA LYS A 317 16.19 35.57 -30.22
C LYS A 317 14.86 34.87 -30.10
N ILE A 318 14.71 34.00 -29.12
CA ILE A 318 13.44 33.36 -28.74
C ILE A 318 13.25 33.63 -27.26
N ASN A 319 12.08 34.12 -26.87
CA ASN A 319 11.75 34.26 -25.45
C ASN A 319 11.38 32.87 -24.92
N VAL A 320 11.96 32.49 -23.79
CA VAL A 320 11.65 31.23 -23.09
C VAL A 320 11.04 31.63 -21.75
N ALA A 321 9.76 31.33 -21.57
CA ALA A 321 9.01 31.66 -20.36
C ALA A 321 8.15 30.47 -19.92
N ASP A 322 7.95 30.34 -18.60
CA ASP A 322 7.19 29.26 -17.96
C ASP A 322 5.75 29.09 -18.49
N THR A 323 5.22 30.13 -19.14
CA THR A 323 3.85 30.19 -19.68
C THR A 323 3.76 29.94 -21.18
N GLU A 324 4.88 29.90 -21.91
CA GLU A 324 4.88 29.71 -23.38
C GLU A 324 4.88 28.21 -23.76
N ASN A 325 3.77 27.53 -23.48
CA ASN A 325 3.51 26.16 -23.94
C ASN A 325 2.90 26.13 -25.35
N SER A 326 3.44 26.92 -26.28
CA SER A 326 3.02 26.81 -27.68
C SER A 326 3.51 25.46 -28.24
N ALA A 327 2.60 24.72 -28.88
CA ALA A 327 2.92 23.50 -29.61
C ALA A 327 3.56 23.78 -30.99
N ASP A 328 3.73 25.06 -31.35
CA ASP A 328 4.25 25.46 -32.65
C ASP A 328 5.78 25.54 -32.67
N ARG A 329 6.35 25.33 -33.86
CA ARG A 329 7.78 25.45 -34.13
C ARG A 329 8.17 26.89 -34.44
N PHE A 330 9.43 27.27 -34.21
CA PHE A 330 9.98 28.53 -34.69
C PHE A 330 10.70 28.31 -36.01
N VAL A 331 10.38 29.14 -37.01
CA VAL A 331 10.98 29.06 -38.35
C VAL A 331 11.86 30.28 -38.56
N LEU A 332 13.18 30.08 -38.56
CA LEU A 332 14.17 31.15 -38.66
C LEU A 332 14.84 31.10 -40.03
N THR A 333 14.73 32.19 -40.81
CA THR A 333 15.25 32.23 -42.19
C THR A 333 16.46 33.15 -42.30
N THR A 334 17.42 32.75 -43.12
CA THR A 334 18.63 33.55 -43.39
C THR A 334 18.64 34.06 -44.83
N LYS A 335 19.33 35.18 -45.06
CA LYS A 335 19.61 35.67 -46.43
C LYS A 335 20.62 34.80 -47.21
N SER A 336 21.15 33.73 -46.61
CA SER A 336 22.09 32.79 -47.23
C SER A 336 21.41 31.48 -47.66
N ASN A 337 20.09 31.52 -47.91
CA ASN A 337 19.29 30.37 -48.30
C ASN A 337 19.36 29.20 -47.29
N MET A 338 19.48 29.50 -46.00
CA MET A 338 19.35 28.51 -44.93
C MET A 338 18.14 28.83 -44.06
N THR A 339 17.47 27.80 -43.57
CA THR A 339 16.36 27.88 -42.61
C THR A 339 16.69 27.01 -41.40
N VAL A 340 16.43 27.51 -40.20
CA VAL A 340 16.54 26.77 -38.95
C VAL A 340 15.15 26.62 -38.35
N ILE A 341 14.75 25.39 -38.07
CA ILE A 341 13.49 25.06 -37.42
C ILE A 341 13.79 24.61 -36.00
N ILE A 342 13.35 25.40 -35.03
CA ILE A 342 13.43 25.07 -33.61
C ILE A 342 12.11 24.39 -33.21
N PRO A 343 12.16 23.22 -32.54
CA PRO A 343 10.96 22.52 -32.11
C PRO A 343 10.21 23.32 -31.02
N PRO A 344 9.01 22.88 -30.63
CA PRO A 344 8.23 23.56 -29.59
C PRO A 344 9.02 23.64 -28.27
N LEU A 345 8.87 24.74 -27.52
CA LEU A 345 9.62 24.95 -26.27
C LEU A 345 9.32 23.90 -25.20
N GLY A 346 8.16 23.21 -25.27
CA GLY A 346 7.86 22.07 -24.40
C GLY A 346 8.79 20.87 -24.56
N THR A 347 9.65 20.87 -25.59
CA THR A 347 10.68 19.83 -25.80
C THR A 347 12.08 20.29 -25.36
N LEU A 348 12.21 21.51 -24.82
CA LEU A 348 13.47 22.05 -24.30
C LEU A 348 13.78 21.39 -22.94
N LEU A 349 14.97 20.80 -22.80
CA LEU A 349 15.38 20.12 -21.57
C LEU A 349 15.97 21.08 -20.52
N ASN A 350 16.26 22.32 -20.90
CA ASN A 350 16.77 23.34 -19.99
C ASN A 350 15.64 23.93 -19.12
N GLU A 351 15.86 23.97 -17.80
CA GLU A 351 14.89 24.51 -16.82
C GLU A 351 15.00 26.04 -16.61
N ASP A 352 15.87 26.72 -17.36
CA ASP A 352 16.08 28.17 -17.24
C ASP A 352 15.00 28.95 -18.04
N THR A 353 14.64 30.16 -17.60
CA THR A 353 13.84 31.14 -18.37
C THR A 353 14.71 32.31 -18.83
N GLY A 354 14.34 32.97 -19.93
CA GLY A 354 15.10 34.11 -20.45
C GLY A 354 15.06 34.24 -21.97
N VAL A 355 16.15 34.75 -22.54
CA VAL A 355 16.30 34.84 -24.00
C VAL A 355 17.21 33.73 -24.48
N MET A 356 16.66 32.85 -25.30
CA MET A 356 17.44 31.90 -26.07
C MET A 356 17.96 32.61 -27.32
N GLU A 357 19.27 32.71 -27.44
CA GLU A 357 19.94 33.19 -28.64
C GLU A 357 20.25 32.01 -29.55
N ILE A 358 19.74 32.10 -30.77
CA ILE A 358 20.01 31.16 -31.85
C ILE A 358 20.97 31.83 -32.82
N SER A 359 22.10 31.18 -33.10
CA SER A 359 23.05 31.66 -34.09
C SER A 359 23.44 30.57 -35.09
N ILE A 360 23.59 30.97 -36.34
CA ILE A 360 24.16 30.15 -37.40
C ILE A 360 25.28 30.92 -38.09
N THR A 361 26.49 30.36 -38.03
CA THR A 361 27.70 30.96 -38.59
C THR A 361 28.18 30.14 -39.78
N LYS A 362 28.32 30.77 -40.94
CA LYS A 362 28.85 30.13 -42.16
C LYS A 362 30.26 30.63 -42.46
N LYS A 363 31.26 29.76 -42.38
CA LYS A 363 32.65 30.04 -42.73
C LYS A 363 33.11 29.07 -43.81
N SER A 364 33.20 29.54 -45.05
CA SER A 364 33.51 28.68 -46.22
C SER A 364 32.52 27.50 -46.28
N ASN A 365 33.02 26.27 -46.23
CA ASN A 365 32.26 25.02 -46.22
C ASN A 365 31.84 24.55 -44.81
N ARG A 366 32.03 25.36 -43.76
CA ARG A 366 31.63 25.02 -42.39
C ARG A 366 30.43 25.84 -41.94
N ILE A 367 29.44 25.16 -41.37
CA ILE A 367 28.28 25.76 -40.73
C ILE A 367 28.31 25.39 -39.24
N THR A 368 28.23 26.40 -38.38
CA THR A 368 28.15 26.20 -36.93
C THR A 368 26.80 26.72 -36.46
N PHE A 369 25.99 25.83 -35.89
CA PHE A 369 24.75 26.14 -35.21
C PHE A 369 24.99 26.19 -33.70
N GLN A 370 24.56 27.27 -33.07
CA GLN A 370 24.59 27.42 -31.62
C GLN A 370 23.23 27.90 -31.13
N ALA A 371 22.76 27.28 -30.07
CA ALA A 371 21.60 27.70 -29.32
C ALA A 371 22.03 27.81 -27.85
N THR A 372 21.86 29.00 -27.28
CA THR A 372 22.22 29.26 -25.89
C THR A 372 21.12 30.03 -25.17
N LEU A 373 20.76 29.58 -23.98
CA LEU A 373 19.83 30.25 -23.09
C LEU A 373 20.61 30.81 -21.91
N ASN A 374 20.54 32.13 -21.71
CA ASN A 374 21.36 32.81 -20.69
C ASN A 374 22.85 32.44 -20.77
N GLU A 375 23.40 32.44 -22.00
CA GLU A 375 24.80 32.08 -22.31
C GLU A 375 25.19 30.60 -22.08
N LYS A 376 24.26 29.74 -21.66
CA LYS A 376 24.50 28.30 -21.52
C LYS A 376 23.97 27.53 -22.74
N PRO A 377 24.66 26.46 -23.20
CA PRO A 377 24.15 25.59 -24.26
C PRO A 377 22.79 24.98 -23.92
N VAL A 378 21.94 24.82 -24.93
CA VAL A 378 20.64 24.15 -24.79
C VAL A 378 20.59 22.80 -25.48
N GLU A 379 19.70 21.94 -24.98
CA GLU A 379 19.37 20.64 -25.54
C GLU A 379 17.85 20.45 -25.63
N PHE A 380 17.40 19.85 -26.73
CA PHE A 380 16.01 19.52 -26.97
C PHE A 380 15.82 18.00 -27.04
N GLU A 381 14.69 17.51 -26.54
CA GLU A 381 14.25 16.13 -26.74
C GLU A 381 13.90 15.86 -28.21
N ALA A 382 13.33 16.85 -28.89
CA ALA A 382 13.02 16.80 -30.31
C ALA A 382 14.16 17.35 -31.18
N ASN A 383 14.32 16.82 -32.39
CA ASN A 383 15.32 17.32 -33.33
C ASN A 383 15.00 18.74 -33.79
N MET A 384 16.00 19.62 -33.72
CA MET A 384 16.08 20.84 -34.52
C MET A 384 16.51 20.49 -35.94
N GLU A 385 16.01 21.23 -36.91
CA GLU A 385 16.30 21.00 -38.32
C GLU A 385 16.97 22.22 -38.95
N ILE A 386 18.11 22.00 -39.61
CA ILE A 386 18.82 23.03 -40.37
C ILE A 386 18.75 22.67 -41.85
N ILE A 387 18.00 23.48 -42.58
CA ILE A 387 17.76 23.31 -44.02
C ILE A 387 18.76 24.18 -44.77
N ILE A 388 19.58 23.55 -45.60
CA ILE A 388 20.52 24.23 -46.49
C ILE A 388 20.02 24.04 -47.92
N ASN A 389 19.73 25.15 -48.61
CA ASN A 389 19.32 25.11 -50.01
C ASN A 389 20.52 25.37 -50.93
N ASN A 390 20.41 24.93 -52.19
CA ASN A 390 21.40 25.09 -53.26
C ASN A 390 22.73 24.37 -52.98
N LEU A 391 22.66 23.19 -52.35
CA LEU A 391 23.81 22.31 -52.21
C LEU A 391 23.73 21.19 -53.25
N SER A 392 24.89 20.72 -53.73
CA SER A 392 24.96 19.55 -54.62
C SER A 392 24.27 18.33 -53.97
N PRO A 393 23.43 17.56 -54.68
CA PRO A 393 22.81 16.35 -54.13
C PRO A 393 23.79 15.29 -53.64
N ASN A 394 25.05 15.36 -54.10
CA ASN A 394 26.13 14.44 -53.73
C ASN A 394 27.01 14.96 -52.58
N ALA A 395 26.71 16.16 -52.05
CA ALA A 395 27.49 16.73 -50.98
C ALA A 395 27.35 15.89 -49.70
N SER A 396 28.48 15.59 -49.06
CA SER A 396 28.52 14.90 -47.79
C SER A 396 28.64 15.90 -46.64
N ILE A 397 27.91 15.65 -45.55
CA ILE A 397 27.93 16.49 -44.36
C ILE A 397 28.47 15.67 -43.18
N VAL A 398 29.57 16.14 -42.60
CA VAL A 398 30.18 15.53 -41.41
C VAL A 398 30.13 16.49 -40.23
N ARG A 399 29.90 15.97 -39.03
CA ARG A 399 29.99 16.71 -37.77
C ARG A 399 31.19 16.26 -36.95
N THR A 400 31.63 17.09 -36.02
CA THR A 400 32.66 16.72 -35.05
C THR A 400 32.00 16.17 -33.79
N ASN A 401 32.35 14.95 -33.38
CA ASN A 401 31.86 14.39 -32.11
C ASN A 401 32.60 14.98 -30.89
N THR A 402 32.19 14.59 -29.69
CA THR A 402 32.79 15.04 -28.41
C THR A 402 34.28 14.75 -28.27
N PHE A 403 34.83 13.84 -29.08
CA PHE A 403 36.25 13.48 -29.11
C PHE A 403 37.04 14.17 -30.23
N GLY A 404 36.45 15.17 -30.90
CA GLY A 404 37.12 15.90 -31.98
C GLY A 404 37.21 15.15 -33.31
N LYS A 405 36.59 13.96 -33.43
CA LYS A 405 36.64 13.14 -34.66
C LYS A 405 35.51 13.50 -35.63
N PRO A 406 35.77 13.52 -36.95
CA PRO A 406 34.72 13.68 -37.95
C PRO A 406 33.87 12.41 -38.01
N VAL A 407 32.55 12.57 -37.91
CA VAL A 407 31.55 11.51 -38.06
C VAL A 407 30.46 11.99 -39.01
N PRO A 408 29.76 11.11 -39.74
CA PRO A 408 28.60 11.51 -40.54
C PRO A 408 27.58 12.30 -39.71
N ALA A 409 27.07 13.41 -40.25
CA ALA A 409 25.93 14.10 -39.67
C ALA A 409 24.65 13.32 -40.01
N ASP A 410 23.61 13.51 -39.19
CA ASP A 410 22.28 13.01 -39.49
C ASP A 410 21.57 14.03 -40.39
N TYR A 411 21.29 13.66 -41.65
CA TYR A 411 20.58 14.51 -42.59
C TYR A 411 19.85 13.70 -43.67
N THR A 412 18.82 14.30 -44.24
CA THR A 412 18.15 13.80 -45.46
C THR A 412 18.34 14.77 -46.62
N VAL A 413 18.21 14.27 -47.85
CA VAL A 413 18.39 15.04 -49.09
C VAL A 413 17.11 15.02 -49.90
N GLU A 414 16.64 16.18 -50.32
CA GLU A 414 15.50 16.34 -51.22
C GLU A 414 15.85 17.35 -52.33
N GLY A 415 16.18 16.84 -53.51
CA GLY A 415 16.68 17.67 -54.61
C GLY A 415 17.98 18.38 -54.24
N ASN A 416 17.97 19.72 -54.22
CA ASN A 416 19.12 20.55 -53.84
C ASN A 416 19.06 21.04 -52.38
N ARG A 417 18.23 20.41 -51.54
CA ARG A 417 18.04 20.75 -50.12
C ARG A 417 18.56 19.64 -49.22
N HIS A 418 19.27 20.03 -48.17
CA HIS A 418 19.77 19.11 -47.14
C HIS A 418 19.16 19.51 -45.79
N PHE A 419 18.57 18.54 -45.09
CA PHE A 419 17.86 18.72 -43.83
C PHE A 419 18.66 18.08 -42.70
N ILE A 420 19.53 18.84 -42.05
CA ILE A 420 20.38 18.35 -40.97
C ILE A 420 19.57 18.30 -39.67
N GLN A 421 19.61 17.19 -38.96
CA GLN A 421 18.96 17.01 -37.66
C GLN A 421 19.98 17.12 -36.51
N THR A 422 19.63 17.83 -35.44
CA THR A 422 20.44 17.92 -34.22
C THR A 422 19.59 18.27 -32.99
N THR A 423 19.93 17.73 -31.82
CA THR A 423 19.27 18.06 -30.54
C THR A 423 19.98 19.16 -29.76
N SER A 424 21.21 19.51 -30.16
CA SER A 424 22.04 20.52 -29.49
C SER A 424 22.91 21.31 -30.47
N SER A 425 23.67 22.27 -29.93
CA SER A 425 24.63 23.07 -30.70
C SER A 425 25.69 22.19 -31.37
N ALA A 426 25.95 22.40 -32.65
CA ALA A 426 26.82 21.53 -33.45
C ALA A 426 27.50 22.27 -34.60
N SER A 427 28.63 21.73 -35.07
CA SER A 427 29.33 22.21 -36.26
C SER A 427 29.37 21.13 -37.34
N PHE A 428 29.05 21.56 -38.56
CA PHE A 428 28.90 20.73 -39.74
C PHE A 428 29.89 21.20 -40.82
N LEU A 429 30.65 20.27 -41.37
CA LEU A 429 31.56 20.50 -42.48
C LEU A 429 30.94 19.88 -43.73
N ILE A 430 30.76 20.70 -44.75
CA ILE A 430 30.26 20.31 -46.07
C ILE A 430 31.45 19.89 -46.94
N GLN A 431 31.32 18.74 -47.56
CA GLN A 431 32.28 18.18 -48.52
C GLN A 431 31.54 18.02 -49.84
N GLU A 432 31.82 18.91 -50.80
CA GLU A 432 31.27 18.85 -52.16
C GLU A 432 32.16 18.08 -53.12
#